data_AF-A0A8H6EQ44-F1
#
_entry.id   AF-A0A8H6EQ44-F1
#
_cell.length_a   1.000
_cell.length_b   1.000
_cell.length_c   1.000
_cell.angle_alpha   90.00
_cell.angle_beta   90.00
_cell.angle_gamma   90.00
#
_symmetry.space_group_name_H-M   'P 1'
#
loop_
_entity.id
_entity.type
_entity.pdbx_description
1 polymer ?
#
loop_
_entity_poly.entity_id
_entity_poly.type
_entity_poly.pdbx_seq_one_letter_code
_entity_poly.pdbx_strand_id
1 'polypeptide(L)'
;MFVGQHDFRNFCKVDGSKQLKNFTREVYSTAIESLEQEPGFSVFDLKGSAFLWHQVRYMVAVLLTIGQKLEEPTIVKDLLNINMYPCRPAYKLAHDIPLILYDCGYDPQTVKWTAGPSRKYVSHLALDGLTNNYKVKSIVVEYMQKIVECSIPQKMDKTIVNLGDGAGQVCCKFIHYDKRQKVEPPEVTNAKWLNRKMKHVQHKMEEDS
;
A
#
# COMPACT_ATOMS: atom_id res chain seq x y z
N MET A 1 6.15 -1.48 16.23
CA MET A 1 5.90 -2.79 15.60
C MET A 1 6.67 -2.96 14.30
N PHE A 2 6.67 -1.94 13.43
CA PHE A 2 7.48 -1.94 12.19
C PHE A 2 8.87 -1.30 12.31
N VAL A 3 9.10 -0.46 13.34
CA VAL A 3 10.38 0.24 13.57
C VAL A 3 11.54 -0.74 13.70
N GLY A 4 12.69 -0.37 13.12
CA GLY A 4 13.90 -1.18 13.05
C GLY A 4 14.12 -1.81 11.67
N GLN A 5 15.10 -2.70 11.60
CA GLN A 5 15.47 -3.42 10.39
C GLN A 5 14.76 -4.78 10.32
N HIS A 6 13.95 -5.00 9.28
CA HIS A 6 13.17 -6.23 9.12
C HIS A 6 13.09 -6.67 7.66
N ASP A 7 12.78 -7.94 7.42
CA ASP A 7 12.44 -8.47 6.09
C ASP A 7 10.96 -8.21 5.79
N PHE A 8 10.70 -7.34 4.81
CA PHE A 8 9.36 -6.90 4.41
C PHE A 8 8.81 -7.67 3.20
N ARG A 9 9.31 -8.88 2.88
CA ARG A 9 8.79 -9.68 1.75
C ARG A 9 7.28 -9.92 1.85
N ASN A 10 6.79 -10.11 3.07
CA ASN A 10 5.37 -10.30 3.33
C ASN A 10 4.56 -9.01 3.25
N PHE A 11 5.19 -7.85 3.14
CA PHE A 11 4.52 -6.57 2.97
C PHE A 11 4.76 -5.98 1.59
N CYS A 12 5.28 -6.70 0.60
CA CYS A 12 5.56 -6.11 -0.72
C CYS A 12 4.97 -6.94 -1.86
N LYS A 13 4.86 -6.34 -3.04
CA LYS A 13 4.63 -7.09 -4.27
C LYS A 13 5.98 -7.50 -4.85
N VAL A 14 6.15 -8.79 -5.08
CA VAL A 14 7.33 -9.30 -5.79
C VAL A 14 7.18 -9.05 -7.28
N ASP A 15 8.18 -8.42 -7.89
CA ASP A 15 8.30 -8.25 -9.34
C ASP A 15 9.46 -9.11 -9.85
N GLY A 16 9.12 -10.18 -10.56
CA GLY A 16 10.10 -11.08 -11.16
C GLY A 16 11.05 -10.37 -12.13
N SER A 17 10.65 -9.26 -12.76
CA SER A 17 11.54 -8.53 -13.67
C SER A 17 12.70 -7.84 -12.96
N LYS A 18 12.51 -7.48 -11.69
CA LYS A 18 13.51 -6.78 -10.87
C LYS A 18 14.53 -7.72 -10.25
N GLN A 19 14.25 -9.03 -10.21
CA GLN A 19 15.13 -10.05 -9.67
C GLN A 19 15.63 -9.71 -8.25
N LEU A 20 14.76 -9.07 -7.45
CA LEU A 20 15.12 -8.60 -6.14
C LEU A 20 15.37 -9.78 -5.20
N LYS A 21 16.52 -9.77 -4.52
CA LYS A 21 16.92 -10.79 -3.53
C LYS A 21 16.86 -10.27 -2.10
N ASN A 22 16.99 -8.96 -1.89
CA ASN A 22 17.00 -8.35 -0.56
C ASN A 22 15.69 -7.60 -0.27
N PHE A 23 14.92 -8.15 0.66
CA PHE A 23 13.66 -7.61 1.15
C PHE A 23 13.80 -6.88 2.49
N THR A 24 15.03 -6.76 3.00
CA THR A 24 15.31 -6.07 4.26
C THR A 24 15.22 -4.56 4.05
N ARG A 25 14.44 -3.88 4.89
CA ARG A 25 14.36 -2.42 4.95
C ARG A 25 14.42 -1.96 6.39
N GLU A 26 14.78 -0.70 6.57
CA GLU A 26 14.85 -0.07 7.88
C GLU A 26 13.78 1.01 7.99
N VAL A 27 12.96 0.89 9.02
CA VAL A 27 11.94 1.88 9.38
C VAL A 27 12.43 2.65 10.58
N TYR A 28 12.57 3.97 10.43
CA TYR A 28 13.08 4.86 11.46
C TYR A 28 12.00 5.23 12.46
N SER A 29 10.79 5.56 11.99
CA SER A 29 9.67 5.93 12.85
C SER A 29 8.33 5.60 12.20
N THR A 30 7.33 5.38 13.06
CA THR A 30 5.93 5.19 12.67
C THR A 30 5.01 5.84 13.69
N ALA A 31 3.98 6.54 13.24
CA ALA A 31 2.91 7.06 14.09
C ALA A 31 1.54 6.85 13.44
N ILE A 32 0.50 6.72 14.25
CA ILE A 32 -0.90 6.76 13.80
C ILE A 32 -1.57 7.89 14.54
N GLU A 33 -2.04 8.89 13.81
CA GLU A 33 -2.63 10.11 14.36
C GLU A 33 -4.05 10.26 13.82
N SER A 34 -5.03 10.48 14.70
CA SER A 34 -6.41 10.73 14.28
C SER A 34 -6.56 12.16 13.75
N LEU A 35 -7.35 12.32 12.69
CA LEU A 35 -7.67 13.64 12.15
C LEU A 35 -8.84 14.24 12.91
N GLU A 36 -8.56 15.22 13.78
CA GLU A 36 -9.58 15.86 14.62
C GLU A 36 -10.71 16.49 13.81
N GLN A 37 -10.39 17.07 12.65
CA GLN A 37 -11.37 17.73 11.78
C GLN A 37 -12.19 16.73 10.94
N GLU A 38 -11.76 15.47 10.82
CA GLU A 38 -12.38 14.45 9.98
C GLU A 38 -12.53 13.12 10.75
N PRO A 39 -13.61 13.00 11.56
CA PRO A 39 -13.85 11.80 12.36
C PRO A 39 -13.86 10.52 11.52
N GLY A 40 -13.18 9.49 12.01
CA GLY A 40 -13.06 8.21 11.32
C GLY A 40 -11.86 8.11 10.36
N PHE A 41 -11.12 9.21 10.17
CA PHE A 41 -9.85 9.20 9.45
C PHE A 41 -8.66 9.25 10.39
N SER A 42 -7.55 8.65 9.96
CA SER A 42 -6.27 8.68 10.67
C SER A 42 -5.13 8.65 9.66
N VAL A 43 -4.02 9.29 10.01
CA VAL A 43 -2.79 9.33 9.23
C VAL A 43 -1.84 8.30 9.80
N PHE A 44 -1.35 7.40 8.95
CA PHE A 44 -0.23 6.55 9.27
C PHE A 44 1.04 7.22 8.75
N ASP A 45 1.75 7.93 9.63
CA ASP A 45 3.03 8.55 9.33
C ASP A 45 4.15 7.49 9.41
N LEU A 46 4.99 7.43 8.39
CA LEU A 46 6.01 6.40 8.19
C LEU A 46 7.28 7.01 7.61
N LYS A 47 8.38 6.86 8.35
CA LYS A 47 9.72 7.26 7.91
C LYS A 47 10.64 6.04 7.86
N GLY A 48 11.42 5.91 6.80
CA GLY A 48 12.37 4.81 6.62
C GLY A 48 13.44 5.10 5.58
N SER A 49 14.39 4.19 5.42
CA SER A 49 15.50 4.32 4.48
C SER A 49 15.06 4.23 3.02
N ALA A 50 14.27 3.21 2.70
CA ALA A 50 13.65 2.99 1.40
C ALA A 50 12.48 2.01 1.55
N PHE A 51 11.60 1.97 0.54
CA PHE A 51 10.44 1.08 0.53
C PHE A 51 10.44 0.16 -0.68
N LEU A 52 10.01 -1.09 -0.49
CA LEU A 52 9.76 -2.07 -1.54
C LEU A 52 8.51 -1.71 -2.35
N TRP A 53 8.34 -2.35 -3.51
CA TRP A 53 7.17 -2.12 -4.34
C TRP A 53 5.87 -2.46 -3.59
N HIS A 54 4.97 -1.48 -3.52
CA HIS A 54 3.72 -1.51 -2.75
C HIS A 54 3.87 -1.72 -1.23
N GLN A 55 5.07 -1.54 -0.65
CA GLN A 55 5.33 -1.85 0.76
C GLN A 55 4.33 -1.20 1.71
N VAL A 56 4.23 0.12 1.62
CA VAL A 56 3.41 0.95 2.51
C VAL A 56 1.93 0.58 2.41
N ARG A 57 1.41 0.36 1.19
CA ARG A 57 -0.01 0.00 0.98
C ARG A 57 -0.36 -1.35 1.58
N TYR A 58 0.57 -2.31 1.60
CA TYR A 58 0.34 -3.58 2.28
C TYR A 58 0.47 -3.47 3.80
N MET A 59 1.38 -2.63 4.32
CA MET A 59 1.42 -2.32 5.75
C MET A 59 0.08 -1.73 6.21
N VAL A 60 -0.44 -0.74 5.48
CA VAL A 60 -1.74 -0.12 5.76
C VAL A 60 -2.89 -1.13 5.64
N ALA A 61 -2.87 -2.03 4.66
CA ALA A 61 -3.90 -3.07 4.54
C ALA A 61 -3.99 -3.95 5.79
N VAL A 62 -2.84 -4.35 6.36
CA VAL A 62 -2.80 -5.13 7.61
C VAL A 62 -3.27 -4.30 8.80
N LEU A 63 -2.84 -3.03 8.89
CA LEU A 63 -3.31 -2.12 9.95
C LEU A 63 -4.83 -1.91 9.89
N LEU A 64 -5.41 -1.80 8.69
CA LEU A 64 -6.87 -1.67 8.52
C LEU A 64 -7.61 -2.94 8.95
N THR A 65 -7.07 -4.14 8.69
CA THR A 65 -7.70 -5.38 9.20
C THR A 65 -7.61 -5.48 10.72
N ILE A 66 -6.51 -5.01 11.33
CA ILE A 66 -6.38 -4.94 12.79
C ILE A 66 -7.37 -3.92 13.37
N GLY A 67 -7.47 -2.73 12.79
CA GLY A 67 -8.41 -1.69 13.22
C GLY A 67 -9.89 -2.13 13.12
N GLN A 68 -10.20 -3.02 12.19
CA GLN A 68 -11.51 -3.66 12.03
C GLN A 68 -11.70 -4.91 12.91
N LYS A 69 -10.72 -5.25 13.77
CA LYS A 69 -10.71 -6.45 14.63
C LYS A 69 -10.82 -7.78 13.87
N LEU A 70 -10.38 -7.79 12.61
CA LEU A 70 -10.34 -8.98 11.77
C LEU A 70 -9.03 -9.77 11.96
N GLU A 71 -7.97 -9.10 12.39
CA GLU A 71 -6.71 -9.71 12.79
C GLU A 71 -6.24 -9.13 14.12
N GLU A 72 -5.53 -9.95 14.90
CA GLU A 72 -4.91 -9.50 16.14
C GLU A 72 -3.67 -8.65 15.84
N PRO A 73 -3.33 -7.65 16.69
CA PRO A 73 -2.16 -6.82 16.49
C PRO A 73 -0.87 -7.63 16.31
N THR A 74 -0.75 -8.81 16.93
CA THR A 74 0.43 -9.69 16.84
C THR A 74 0.79 -10.10 15.42
N ILE A 75 -0.18 -10.11 14.49
CA ILE A 75 0.03 -10.54 13.10
C ILE A 75 1.15 -9.79 12.38
N VAL A 76 1.41 -8.52 12.73
CA VAL A 76 2.51 -7.78 12.11
C VAL A 76 3.86 -8.39 12.49
N LYS A 77 4.07 -8.80 13.75
CA LYS A 77 5.31 -9.46 14.19
C LYS A 77 5.45 -10.81 13.48
N ASP A 78 4.35 -11.53 13.36
CA ASP A 78 4.33 -12.85 12.73
C ASP A 78 4.67 -12.75 11.24
N LEU A 79 4.11 -11.77 10.53
CA LEU A 79 4.42 -11.51 9.12
C LEU A 79 5.84 -10.99 8.89
N LEU A 80 6.48 -10.34 9.86
CA LEU A 80 7.90 -9.97 9.79
C LEU A 80 8.83 -11.17 10.08
N ASN A 81 8.31 -12.22 10.71
CA ASN A 81 9.05 -13.44 11.01
C ASN A 81 8.98 -14.45 9.85
N ILE A 82 10.06 -14.53 9.06
CA ILE A 82 10.14 -15.38 7.87
C ILE A 82 10.08 -16.88 8.21
N ASN A 83 10.49 -17.29 9.42
CA ASN A 83 10.39 -18.69 9.83
C ASN A 83 8.93 -19.11 10.05
N MET A 84 8.08 -18.17 10.49
CA MET A 84 6.65 -18.40 10.69
C MET A 84 5.86 -18.21 9.38
N TYR A 85 6.16 -17.13 8.66
CA TYR A 85 5.56 -16.79 7.37
C TYR A 85 6.65 -16.73 6.29
N PRO A 86 7.05 -17.87 5.70
CA PRO A 86 8.04 -17.89 4.63
C PRO A 86 7.53 -17.21 3.36
N CYS A 87 6.21 -17.15 3.19
CA CYS A 87 5.55 -16.53 2.05
C CYS A 87 4.32 -15.76 2.52
N ARG A 88 4.03 -14.68 1.79
CA ARG A 88 2.95 -13.77 2.12
C ARG A 88 1.59 -14.44 1.97
N PRO A 89 0.68 -14.33 2.95
CA PRO A 89 -0.72 -14.67 2.75
C PRO A 89 -1.37 -13.85 1.63
N ALA A 90 -2.35 -14.41 0.92
CA ALA A 90 -3.06 -13.68 -0.11
C ALA A 90 -4.02 -12.65 0.51
N TYR A 91 -3.57 -11.41 0.68
CA TYR A 91 -4.40 -10.27 1.06
C TYR A 91 -4.28 -9.10 0.08
N LYS A 92 -5.33 -8.29 0.01
CA LYS A 92 -5.42 -7.16 -0.90
C LYS A 92 -4.66 -5.96 -0.36
N LEU A 93 -4.20 -5.14 -1.29
CA LEU A 93 -3.53 -3.86 -1.01
C LEU A 93 -4.55 -2.79 -0.62
N ALA A 94 -4.15 -1.85 0.25
CA ALA A 94 -4.94 -0.67 0.56
C ALA A 94 -5.08 0.26 -0.65
N HIS A 95 -6.09 1.11 -0.66
CA HIS A 95 -6.32 2.11 -1.73
C HIS A 95 -5.09 3.01 -1.95
N ASP A 96 -4.86 3.51 -3.17
CA ASP A 96 -3.65 4.29 -3.52
C ASP A 96 -3.81 5.76 -3.20
N ILE A 97 -4.99 6.32 -3.42
CA ILE A 97 -5.27 7.76 -3.22
C ILE A 97 -4.63 8.33 -1.94
N PRO A 98 -4.74 7.69 -0.75
CA PRO A 98 -4.21 8.28 0.48
C PRO A 98 -2.68 8.17 0.64
N LEU A 99 -1.96 7.53 -0.28
CA LEU A 99 -0.49 7.41 -0.19
C LEU A 99 0.19 8.67 -0.73
N ILE A 100 0.79 9.45 0.16
CA ILE A 100 1.45 10.71 -0.16
C ILE A 100 2.93 10.63 0.21
N LEU A 101 3.80 10.91 -0.76
CA LEU A 101 5.22 11.21 -0.49
C LEU A 101 5.32 12.72 -0.21
N TYR A 102 5.54 13.10 1.05
CA TYR A 102 5.56 14.50 1.46
C TYR A 102 6.95 15.03 1.82
N ASP A 103 7.90 14.16 2.17
CA ASP A 103 9.27 14.56 2.54
C ASP A 103 10.32 13.52 2.09
N CYS A 104 11.53 14.01 1.81
CA CYS A 104 12.70 13.22 1.44
C CYS A 104 13.92 13.72 2.22
N GLY A 105 14.53 12.84 3.01
CA GLY A 105 15.78 13.15 3.72
C GLY A 105 17.02 13.00 2.85
N TYR A 106 17.96 13.93 2.99
CA TYR A 106 19.28 13.88 2.37
C TYR A 106 20.35 14.14 3.44
N ASP A 107 21.50 13.48 3.34
CA ASP A 107 22.63 13.76 4.21
C ASP A 107 23.20 15.15 3.89
N PRO A 108 23.17 16.12 4.85
CA PRO A 108 23.70 17.46 4.63
C PRO A 108 25.19 17.50 4.27
N GLN A 109 25.96 16.47 4.62
CA GLN A 109 27.38 16.38 4.25
C GLN A 109 27.59 16.01 2.77
N THR A 110 26.61 15.33 2.17
CA THR A 110 26.70 14.85 0.77
C THR A 110 26.03 15.78 -0.23
N VAL A 111 25.10 16.63 0.22
CA VAL A 111 24.32 17.50 -0.65
C VAL A 111 24.60 18.96 -0.34
N LYS A 112 25.12 19.69 -1.33
CA LYS A 112 25.19 21.14 -1.31
C LYS A 112 23.94 21.73 -1.97
N TRP A 113 23.00 22.17 -1.14
CA TRP A 113 21.82 22.87 -1.61
C TRP A 113 22.21 24.20 -2.28
N THR A 114 21.72 24.42 -3.49
CA THR A 114 21.81 25.71 -4.18
C THR A 114 20.39 26.20 -4.46
N ALA A 115 20.10 27.43 -4.07
CA ALA A 115 18.84 28.06 -4.43
C ALA A 115 18.98 28.69 -5.82
N GLY A 116 18.04 28.38 -6.71
CA GLY A 116 17.85 29.16 -7.93
C GLY A 116 17.25 30.54 -7.60
N PRO A 117 17.13 31.44 -8.60
CA PRO A 117 16.38 32.68 -8.41
C PRO A 117 14.98 32.39 -7.88
N SER A 118 14.49 33.19 -6.93
CA SER A 118 13.17 33.03 -6.33
C SER A 118 12.09 33.03 -7.42
N ARG A 119 11.54 31.86 -7.74
CA ARG A 119 10.39 31.71 -8.63
C ARG A 119 9.12 31.73 -7.79
N LYS A 120 8.30 32.77 -7.94
CA LYS A 120 6.90 32.71 -7.48
C LYS A 120 6.17 31.83 -8.48
N TYR A 121 6.03 30.54 -8.18
CA TYR A 121 5.13 29.69 -8.94
C TYR A 121 3.72 30.26 -8.78
N VAL A 122 3.01 30.45 -9.89
CA VAL A 122 1.55 30.65 -9.86
C VAL A 122 0.89 29.29 -9.63
N SER A 123 1.33 28.57 -8.59
CA SER A 123 0.80 27.27 -8.20
C SER A 123 -0.57 27.38 -7.55
N HIS A 124 -0.91 28.57 -7.04
CA HIS A 124 -2.20 28.86 -6.41
C HIS A 124 -3.36 28.57 -7.35
N LEU A 125 -3.37 29.10 -8.59
CA LEU A 125 -4.54 28.92 -9.46
C LEU A 125 -4.82 27.45 -9.81
N ALA A 126 -3.78 26.65 -10.07
CA ALA A 126 -3.93 25.23 -10.37
C ALA A 126 -4.39 24.42 -9.15
N LEU A 127 -3.82 24.72 -7.98
CA LEU A 127 -4.20 24.08 -6.72
C LEU A 127 -5.61 24.48 -6.28
N ASP A 128 -5.96 25.75 -6.41
CA ASP A 128 -7.29 26.30 -6.14
C ASP A 128 -8.33 25.66 -7.07
N GLY A 129 -8.01 25.55 -8.37
CA GLY A 129 -8.85 24.87 -9.35
C GLY A 129 -9.08 23.38 -9.01
N LEU A 130 -8.02 22.68 -8.60
CA LEU A 130 -8.10 21.28 -8.18
C LEU A 130 -8.91 21.11 -6.89
N THR A 131 -8.67 21.97 -5.91
CA THR A 131 -9.40 22.01 -4.63
C THR A 131 -10.88 22.26 -4.89
N ASN A 132 -11.21 23.25 -5.72
CA ASN A 132 -12.58 23.54 -6.10
C ASN A 132 -13.22 22.37 -6.85
N ASN A 133 -12.49 21.69 -7.75
CA ASN A 133 -13.00 20.51 -8.46
C ASN A 133 -13.40 19.37 -7.51
N TYR A 134 -12.53 19.03 -6.55
CA TYR A 134 -12.84 17.99 -5.56
C TYR A 134 -13.98 18.41 -4.63
N LYS A 135 -14.01 19.68 -4.21
CA LYS A 135 -15.10 20.23 -3.38
C LYS A 135 -16.46 20.13 -4.09
N VAL A 136 -16.53 20.55 -5.36
CA VAL A 136 -17.76 20.44 -6.17
C VAL A 136 -18.20 18.98 -6.29
N LYS A 137 -17.26 18.06 -6.56
CA LYS A 137 -17.56 16.62 -6.61
C LYS A 137 -18.13 16.09 -5.29
N SER A 138 -17.54 16.47 -4.14
CA SER A 138 -18.03 16.08 -2.82
C SER A 138 -19.47 16.57 -2.60
N ILE A 139 -19.73 17.86 -2.85
CA ILE A 139 -21.06 18.47 -2.69
C ILE A 139 -22.10 17.77 -3.58
N VAL A 140 -21.77 17.48 -4.84
CA VAL A 140 -22.67 16.77 -5.75
C VAL A 140 -22.99 15.37 -5.24
N VAL A 141 -22.00 14.62 -4.75
CA VAL A 141 -22.20 13.28 -4.18
C VAL A 141 -23.06 13.34 -2.91
N GLU A 142 -22.78 14.27 -2.00
CA GLU A 142 -23.57 14.47 -0.77
C GLU A 142 -25.02 14.84 -1.08
N TYR A 143 -25.25 15.68 -2.09
CA TYR A 143 -26.61 16.02 -2.54
C TYR A 143 -27.33 14.82 -3.14
N MET A 144 -26.65 14.05 -4.00
CA MET A 144 -27.22 12.84 -4.59
C MET A 144 -27.51 11.76 -3.55
N GLN A 145 -26.70 11.61 -2.51
CA GLN A 145 -26.96 10.67 -1.41
C GLN A 145 -28.29 10.94 -0.70
N LYS A 146 -28.68 12.21 -0.53
CA LYS A 146 -29.98 12.59 0.05
C LYS A 146 -31.17 12.19 -0.83
N ILE A 147 -30.97 12.10 -2.14
CA ILE A 147 -32.00 11.69 -3.11
C ILE A 147 -32.06 10.16 -3.18
N VAL A 148 -30.91 9.51 -3.13
CA VAL A 148 -30.75 8.06 -3.22
C VAL A 148 -30.92 7.42 -1.83
N GLU A 149 -31.89 7.85 -1.02
CA GLU A 149 -32.33 7.11 0.18
C GLU A 149 -33.01 5.76 -0.22
N CYS A 150 -32.40 4.98 -1.10
CA CYS A 150 -32.62 3.56 -1.21
C CYS A 150 -31.86 2.92 -0.07
N SER A 151 -32.62 2.37 0.87
CA SER A 151 -32.13 1.48 1.92
C SER A 151 -31.21 0.45 1.27
N ILE A 152 -29.89 0.62 1.44
CA ILE A 152 -28.93 -0.43 1.10
C ILE A 152 -29.40 -1.62 1.94
N PRO A 153 -29.79 -2.76 1.33
CA PRO A 153 -30.20 -3.90 2.12
C PRO A 153 -29.05 -4.22 3.06
N GLN A 154 -29.28 -4.09 4.37
CA GLN A 154 -28.32 -4.52 5.37
C GLN A 154 -28.12 -6.01 5.14
N LYS A 155 -27.03 -6.37 4.47
CA LYS A 155 -26.61 -7.76 4.30
C LYS A 155 -26.10 -8.22 5.67
N MET A 156 -27.03 -8.58 6.56
CA MET A 156 -26.79 -8.85 7.99
C MET A 156 -25.70 -9.90 8.24
N ASP A 157 -25.42 -10.79 7.28
CA ASP A 157 -24.45 -11.90 7.44
C ASP A 157 -23.13 -11.74 6.68
N LYS A 158 -22.81 -10.57 6.12
CA LYS A 158 -21.57 -10.41 5.33
C LYS A 158 -20.54 -9.53 6.04
N THR A 159 -19.33 -10.05 6.21
CA THR A 159 -18.18 -9.25 6.63
C THR A 159 -17.71 -8.37 5.49
N ILE A 160 -17.55 -7.08 5.76
CA ILE A 160 -17.01 -6.10 4.80
C ILE A 160 -15.61 -5.71 5.26
N VAL A 161 -14.61 -5.97 4.43
CA VAL A 161 -13.22 -5.57 4.72
C VAL A 161 -12.94 -4.23 4.04
N ASN A 162 -12.87 -3.16 4.82
CA ASN A 162 -12.52 -1.83 4.31
C ASN A 162 -11.00 -1.70 4.15
N LEU A 163 -10.56 -1.31 2.95
CA LEU A 163 -9.15 -1.14 2.58
C LEU A 163 -8.83 0.32 2.20
N GLY A 164 -9.67 1.27 2.64
CA GLY A 164 -9.51 2.70 2.40
C GLY A 164 -10.14 3.20 1.10
N ASP A 165 -10.98 2.39 0.45
CA ASP A 165 -11.67 2.71 -0.81
C ASP A 165 -13.13 3.18 -0.60
N GLY A 166 -13.63 3.13 0.63
CA GLY A 166 -15.00 3.51 1.00
C GLY A 166 -16.08 2.50 0.59
N ALA A 167 -15.79 1.58 -0.33
CA ALA A 167 -16.72 0.54 -0.77
C ALA A 167 -16.61 -0.73 0.09
N GLY A 168 -15.38 -1.09 0.46
CA GLY A 168 -15.07 -2.32 1.16
C GLY A 168 -15.27 -3.58 0.32
N GLN A 169 -14.54 -4.63 0.67
CA GLN A 169 -14.69 -5.93 0.03
C GLN A 169 -15.66 -6.80 0.82
N VAL A 170 -16.80 -7.12 0.20
CA VAL A 170 -17.76 -8.07 0.76
C VAL A 170 -17.21 -9.49 0.72
N CYS A 171 -17.20 -10.18 1.86
CA CYS A 171 -16.89 -11.60 1.96
C CYS A 171 -17.88 -12.30 2.91
N CYS A 172 -18.20 -13.56 2.63
CA CYS A 172 -19.14 -14.32 3.48
C CYS A 172 -18.51 -14.66 4.84
N LYS A 173 -17.20 -14.88 4.87
CA LYS A 173 -16.43 -15.13 6.09
C LYS A 173 -15.03 -14.58 5.90
N PHE A 174 -14.55 -13.82 6.88
CA PHE A 174 -13.15 -13.42 6.90
C PHE A 174 -12.27 -14.66 7.18
N ILE A 175 -11.29 -14.88 6.33
CA ILE A 175 -10.29 -15.93 6.51
C ILE A 175 -9.05 -15.27 7.10
N HIS A 176 -8.65 -15.69 8.29
CA HIS A 176 -7.42 -15.22 8.93
C HIS A 176 -6.19 -15.56 8.08
N TYR A 177 -5.17 -14.71 8.16
CA TYR A 177 -3.97 -14.75 7.33
C TYR A 177 -3.19 -16.07 7.45
N ASP A 178 -3.21 -16.72 8.61
CA ASP A 178 -2.66 -18.06 8.84
C ASP A 178 -3.31 -19.14 7.95
N LYS A 179 -4.62 -19.00 7.66
CA LYS A 179 -5.43 -19.96 6.91
C LYS A 179 -5.56 -19.63 5.42
N ARG A 180 -5.01 -18.51 4.96
CA ARG A 180 -5.08 -18.13 3.54
C ARG A 180 -4.07 -18.88 2.71
N GLN A 181 -4.40 -19.04 1.42
CA GLN A 181 -3.41 -19.43 0.42
C GLN A 181 -2.25 -18.43 0.45
N LYS A 182 -1.02 -18.94 0.46
CA LYS A 182 0.19 -18.12 0.38
C LYS A 182 0.51 -17.85 -1.09
N VAL A 183 1.01 -16.65 -1.37
CA VAL A 183 1.55 -16.33 -2.70
C VAL A 183 2.84 -17.09 -2.93
N GLU A 184 3.24 -17.20 -4.19
CA GLU A 184 4.50 -17.85 -4.54
C GLU A 184 5.70 -17.15 -3.90
N PRO A 185 6.69 -17.90 -3.39
CA PRO A 185 7.91 -17.31 -2.85
C PRO A 185 8.60 -16.39 -3.87
N PRO A 186 9.33 -15.36 -3.41
CA PRO A 186 10.08 -14.50 -4.32
C PRO A 186 11.05 -15.24 -5.23
N GLU A 187 11.69 -16.29 -4.72
CA GLU A 187 12.67 -17.11 -5.43
C GLU A 187 12.02 -17.83 -6.62
N VAL A 188 10.82 -18.38 -6.42
CA VAL A 188 10.03 -19.06 -7.47
C VAL A 188 9.56 -18.06 -8.53
N THR A 189 9.06 -16.90 -8.08
CA THR A 189 8.60 -15.83 -8.99
C THR A 189 9.72 -15.33 -9.89
N ASN A 190 10.90 -15.09 -9.30
CA ASN A 190 12.10 -14.64 -10.01
C ASN A 190 12.59 -15.70 -11.01
N ALA A 191 12.66 -16.97 -10.60
CA ALA A 191 13.10 -18.07 -11.46
C ALA A 191 12.16 -18.29 -12.65
N LYS A 192 10.83 -18.26 -12.42
CA LYS A 192 9.84 -18.36 -13.49
C LYS A 192 9.99 -17.26 -14.53
N TRP A 193 10.27 -16.02 -14.09
CA TRP A 193 10.48 -14.91 -15.01
C TRP A 193 11.75 -15.10 -15.85
N LEU A 194 12.87 -15.51 -15.25
CA LEU A 194 14.11 -15.81 -15.98
C LEU A 194 13.90 -16.91 -17.03
N ASN A 195 13.24 -18.01 -16.65
CA ASN A 195 12.98 -19.12 -17.57
C ASN A 195 12.13 -18.69 -18.77
N ARG A 196 11.10 -17.85 -18.55
CA ARG A 196 10.30 -17.28 -19.65
C ARG A 196 11.12 -16.38 -20.56
N LYS A 197 11.99 -15.54 -19.98
CA LYS A 197 12.87 -14.66 -20.75
C LYS A 197 13.87 -15.45 -21.60
N MET A 198 14.49 -16.50 -21.03
CA MET A 198 15.41 -17.37 -21.77
C MET A 198 14.72 -18.06 -22.95
N LYS A 199 13.52 -18.63 -22.73
CA LYS A 199 12.73 -19.23 -23.82
C LYS A 199 12.41 -18.24 -24.94
N HIS A 200 12.07 -17.00 -24.59
CA HIS A 200 11.77 -15.97 -25.57
C HIS A 200 13.01 -15.56 -26.39
N VAL A 201 14.17 -15.46 -25.74
CA VAL A 201 15.45 -15.20 -26.44
C VAL A 201 15.80 -16.35 -27.39
N GLN A 202 15.63 -17.60 -26.94
CA GLN A 202 15.92 -18.78 -27.75
C GLN A 202 15.02 -18.85 -28.99
N HIS A 203 13.71 -18.63 -28.84
CA HIS A 203 12.77 -18.58 -29.97
C HIS A 203 13.12 -17.50 -30.99
N LYS A 204 13.54 -16.31 -30.51
CA LYS A 204 13.92 -15.21 -31.39
C LYS A 204 15.20 -15.50 -32.19
N MET A 205 16.17 -16.19 -31.56
CA MET A 205 17.39 -16.64 -32.25
C MET A 205 17.10 -17.72 -33.30
N GLU A 206 16.09 -18.56 -33.08
CA GLU A 206 15.62 -19.58 -34.03
C GLU A 206 14.83 -18.97 -35.22
N GLU A 207 14.13 -17.84 -35.02
CA GLU A 207 13.42 -17.13 -36.10
C GLU A 207 14.33 -16.24 -36.97
N ASP A 208 15.44 -15.75 -36.40
CA ASP A 208 16.41 -14.88 -37.08
C ASP A 208 17.55 -15.66 -37.78
N SER A 209 17.55 -17.01 -37.73
CA SER A 209 18.52 -17.92 -38.36
C SER A 209 17.96 -18.61 -39.60
#